data_AF-A0A0G1Y388-F1
#
_entry.id   AF-A0A0G1Y388-F1
#
_cell.length_a   1.000
_cell.length_b   1.000
_cell.length_c   1.000
_cell.angle_alpha   90.00
_cell.angle_beta   90.00
_cell.angle_gamma   90.00
#
_symmetry.space_group_name_H-M   'P 1'
#
loop_
_entity.id
_entity.type
_entity.pdbx_description
1 polymer ?
#
loop_
_entity_poly.entity_id
_entity_poly.type
_entity_poly.pdbx_seq_one_letter_code
_entity_poly.pdbx_strand_id
1 'polypeptide(L)'
;MATHTSMLHIRVDDDIKAQANAALEAMGLSMSEAVRIFLRRVAADQAFPLELKVPNAETRAAMAEAEAIVQAHEARFESIDDLFDDLEKRSQ
;
A
#
# COMPACT_ATOMS: atom_id res chain seq x y z
N MET A 1 -9.74 28.06 -14.42
CA MET A 1 -9.54 27.53 -13.06
C MET A 1 -8.05 27.56 -12.79
N ALA A 2 -7.59 28.33 -11.79
CA ALA A 2 -6.16 28.41 -11.48
C ALA A 2 -5.67 27.05 -10.97
N THR A 3 -4.63 26.50 -11.57
CA THR A 3 -3.96 25.30 -11.08
C THR A 3 -3.23 25.64 -9.78
N HIS A 4 -3.77 25.19 -8.66
CA HIS A 4 -3.08 25.24 -7.37
C HIS A 4 -1.94 24.22 -7.37
N THR A 5 -0.71 24.71 -7.27
CA THR A 5 0.49 23.88 -7.15
C THR A 5 1.01 23.91 -5.72
N SER A 6 1.40 22.77 -5.20
CA SER A 6 2.06 22.63 -3.88
C SER A 6 3.44 22.02 -4.06
N MET A 7 4.41 22.46 -3.25
CA MET A 7 5.77 21.93 -3.27
C MET A 7 5.90 20.75 -2.31
N LEU A 8 6.61 19.70 -2.74
CA LEU A 8 6.86 18.50 -1.95
C LEU A 8 8.34 18.44 -1.57
N HIS A 9 8.64 18.54 -0.28
CA HIS A 9 10.00 18.40 0.24
C HIS A 9 10.20 16.99 0.79
N ILE A 10 11.11 16.23 0.17
CA ILE A 10 11.43 14.85 0.54
C ILE A 10 12.90 14.79 0.91
N ARG A 11 13.20 14.18 2.08
CA ARG A 11 14.58 13.82 2.43
C ARG A 11 14.91 12.48 1.79
N VAL A 12 16.02 12.42 1.10
CA VAL A 12 16.55 11.21 0.46
C VAL A 12 18.04 11.19 0.74
N ASP A 13 18.59 9.99 0.90
CA ASP A 13 20.04 9.79 0.93
C ASP A 13 20.71 10.33 -0.35
N ASP A 14 21.86 10.98 -0.22
CA ASP A 14 22.51 11.66 -1.34
C ASP A 14 22.99 10.68 -2.42
N ASP A 15 23.46 9.49 -2.04
CA ASP A 15 23.91 8.46 -2.98
C ASP A 15 22.73 7.90 -3.77
N ILE A 16 21.62 7.60 -3.08
CA ILE A 16 20.37 7.15 -3.72
C ILE A 16 19.82 8.21 -4.67
N LYS A 17 19.86 9.49 -4.26
CA LYS A 17 19.42 10.61 -5.10
C LYS A 17 20.24 10.71 -6.38
N ALA A 18 21.56 10.58 -6.28
CA ALA A 18 22.46 10.63 -7.43
C ALA A 18 22.22 9.45 -8.40
N GLN A 19 22.13 8.23 -7.87
CA GLN A 19 21.86 7.01 -8.66
C GLN A 19 20.51 7.08 -9.37
N ALA A 20 19.47 7.49 -8.67
CA ALA A 20 18.13 7.61 -9.24
C ALA A 20 18.08 8.70 -10.33
N ASN A 21 18.77 9.83 -10.12
CA ASN A 21 18.81 10.89 -11.13
C ASN A 21 19.52 10.44 -12.41
N ALA A 22 20.67 9.78 -12.30
CA ALA A 22 21.39 9.24 -13.46
C ALA A 22 20.56 8.19 -14.23
N ALA A 23 19.84 7.31 -13.52
CA ALA A 23 18.97 6.32 -14.14
C ALA A 23 17.79 6.97 -14.89
N LEU A 24 17.15 7.98 -14.29
CA LEU A 24 16.03 8.70 -14.91
C LEU A 24 16.47 9.53 -16.11
N GLU A 25 17.63 10.20 -16.03
CA GLU A 25 18.21 10.94 -17.15
C GLU A 25 18.53 10.02 -18.33
N ALA A 26 19.04 8.81 -18.08
CA ALA A 26 19.25 7.80 -19.12
C ALA A 26 17.93 7.36 -19.80
N MET A 27 16.79 7.52 -19.12
CA MET A 27 15.44 7.29 -19.67
C MET A 27 14.82 8.56 -20.29
N GLY A 28 15.51 9.70 -20.26
CA GLY A 28 14.99 10.98 -20.74
C GLY A 28 13.96 11.64 -19.82
N LEU A 29 13.98 11.32 -18.53
CA LEU A 29 13.06 11.86 -17.53
C LEU A 29 13.81 12.67 -16.46
N SER A 30 13.22 13.78 -16.04
CA SER A 30 13.65 14.44 -14.81
C SER A 30 13.07 13.76 -13.56
N MET A 31 13.77 13.90 -12.43
CA MET A 31 13.29 13.45 -11.11
C MET A 31 11.85 13.94 -10.83
N SER A 32 11.56 15.21 -11.13
CA SER A 32 10.24 15.78 -10.89
C SER A 32 9.15 15.19 -11.78
N GLU A 33 9.47 14.79 -13.02
CA GLU A 33 8.52 14.10 -13.90
C GLU A 33 8.18 12.72 -13.37
N ALA A 34 9.20 11.94 -12.96
CA ALA A 34 9.01 10.63 -12.37
C ALA A 34 8.11 10.69 -11.13
N VAL A 35 8.37 11.63 -10.21
CA VAL A 35 7.53 11.84 -9.01
C VAL A 35 6.10 12.23 -9.38
N ARG A 36 5.89 13.10 -10.38
CA ARG A 36 4.54 13.47 -10.85
C ARG A 36 3.79 12.28 -11.45
N ILE A 37 4.46 11.45 -12.25
CA ILE A 37 3.87 10.24 -12.85
C ILE A 37 3.45 9.27 -11.74
N PHE A 38 4.34 9.03 -10.77
CA PHE A 38 4.07 8.18 -9.61
C PHE A 38 2.82 8.64 -8.85
N LEU A 39 2.77 9.92 -8.45
CA LEU A 39 1.64 10.46 -7.70
C LEU A 39 0.32 10.39 -8.49
N ARG A 40 0.35 10.62 -9.80
CA ARG A 40 -0.83 10.47 -10.67
C ARG A 40 -1.32 9.03 -10.72
N ARG A 41 -0.41 8.05 -10.82
CA ARG A 41 -0.77 6.63 -10.86
C ARG A 41 -1.38 6.17 -9.55
N VAL A 42 -0.78 6.57 -8.41
CA VAL A 42 -1.35 6.29 -7.08
C VAL A 42 -2.76 6.87 -6.95
N ALA A 43 -2.96 8.13 -7.35
CA ALA A 43 -4.27 8.76 -7.27
C ALA A 43 -5.31 8.11 -8.19
N ALA A 44 -4.92 7.72 -9.41
CA ALA A 44 -5.82 7.10 -10.38
C ALA A 44 -6.22 5.67 -10.00
N ASP A 45 -5.27 4.87 -9.53
CA ASP A 45 -5.48 3.44 -9.30
C ASP A 45 -5.91 3.11 -7.87
N GLN A 46 -5.76 4.05 -6.94
CA GLN A 46 -5.87 3.79 -5.51
C GLN A 46 -4.99 2.62 -5.05
N ALA A 47 -3.84 2.44 -5.72
CA ALA A 47 -2.90 1.36 -5.50
C ALA A 47 -1.45 1.84 -5.64
N PHE A 48 -0.53 1.12 -5.01
CA PHE A 48 0.89 1.38 -5.19
C PHE A 48 1.35 0.78 -6.52
N PRO A 49 2.04 1.54 -7.40
CA PRO A 49 2.37 1.12 -8.77
C PRO A 49 3.53 0.11 -8.85
N LEU A 50 4.02 -0.37 -7.71
CA LEU A 50 4.99 -1.45 -7.60
C LEU A 50 4.39 -2.55 -6.72
N GLU A 51 4.68 -3.80 -7.02
CA GLU A 51 4.25 -4.91 -6.17
C GLU A 51 4.88 -4.79 -4.77
N LEU A 52 4.02 -4.60 -3.75
CA LEU A 52 4.43 -4.64 -2.36
C LEU A 52 4.55 -6.10 -1.93
N LYS A 53 5.79 -6.61 -1.91
CA LYS A 53 6.07 -8.03 -1.60
C LYS A 53 5.88 -8.38 -0.12
N VAL A 54 5.96 -7.40 0.78
CA VAL A 54 5.88 -7.62 2.23
C VAL A 54 4.64 -6.89 2.76
N PRO A 55 3.65 -7.61 3.33
CA PRO A 55 2.51 -6.98 3.96
C PRO A 55 2.94 -6.05 5.10
N ASN A 56 2.19 -4.97 5.32
CA ASN A 56 2.48 -4.03 6.41
C ASN A 56 2.25 -4.69 7.78
N ALA A 57 2.60 -4.00 8.87
CA ALA A 57 2.51 -4.58 10.21
C ALA A 57 1.08 -5.02 10.60
N GLU A 58 0.09 -4.21 10.23
CA GLU A 58 -1.32 -4.49 10.48
C GLU A 58 -1.79 -5.73 9.72
N THR A 59 -1.50 -5.82 8.42
CA THR A 59 -1.84 -7.00 7.61
C THR A 59 -1.15 -8.26 8.14
N ARG A 60 0.11 -8.16 8.58
CA ARG A 60 0.80 -9.31 9.20
C ARG A 60 0.13 -9.76 10.50
N ALA A 61 -0.32 -8.82 11.33
CA ALA A 61 -1.04 -9.15 12.56
C ALA A 61 -2.38 -9.85 12.26
N ALA A 62 -3.15 -9.34 11.30
CA ALA A 62 -4.39 -9.96 10.85
C ALA A 62 -4.17 -11.37 10.25
N MET A 63 -3.08 -11.57 9.51
CA MET A 63 -2.73 -12.91 8.99
C MET A 63 -2.39 -13.89 10.12
N ALA A 64 -1.63 -13.45 11.13
CA ALA A 64 -1.29 -14.29 12.29
C ALA A 64 -2.54 -14.62 13.13
N GLU A 65 -3.45 -13.67 13.28
CA GLU A 65 -4.76 -13.89 13.91
C GLU A 65 -5.58 -14.93 13.14
N ALA A 66 -5.67 -14.79 11.81
CA ALA A 66 -6.37 -15.74 10.96
C ALA A 66 -5.77 -17.15 11.07
N GLU A 67 -4.44 -17.28 11.08
CA GLU A 67 -3.76 -18.56 11.30
C GLU A 67 -4.13 -19.17 12.66
N ALA A 68 -4.16 -18.38 13.74
CA ALA A 68 -4.54 -18.85 15.06
C ALA A 68 -6.00 -19.34 15.11
N ILE A 69 -6.93 -18.61 14.48
CA ILE A 69 -8.34 -18.98 14.39
C ILE A 69 -8.51 -20.32 13.64
N VAL A 70 -7.76 -20.50 12.53
CA VAL A 70 -7.77 -21.75 11.76
C VAL A 70 -7.26 -22.92 12.60
N GLN A 71 -6.17 -22.73 13.35
CA GLN A 71 -5.61 -23.78 14.23
C GLN A 71 -6.56 -24.14 15.38
N ALA A 72 -7.25 -23.15 15.94
CA ALA A 72 -8.25 -23.34 16.98
C ALA A 72 -9.53 -24.02 16.46
N HIS A 73 -9.70 -24.15 15.14
CA HIS A 73 -10.92 -24.65 14.49
C HIS A 73 -12.18 -23.82 14.80
N GLU A 74 -12.01 -22.54 15.16
CA GLU A 74 -13.08 -21.65 15.61
C GLU A 74 -13.75 -20.86 14.47
N ALA A 75 -13.35 -21.07 13.22
CA ALA A 75 -13.95 -20.43 12.03
C ALA A 75 -14.65 -21.42 11.10
N ARG A 76 -15.41 -22.36 11.68
CA ARG A 76 -16.30 -23.24 10.91
C ARG A 76 -17.75 -22.86 11.19
N PHE A 77 -18.49 -22.59 10.13
CA PHE A 77 -19.89 -22.19 10.18
C PHE A 77 -20.71 -23.12 9.28
N GLU A 78 -21.91 -23.49 9.72
CA GLU A 78 -22.79 -24.38 8.96
C GLU A 78 -23.58 -23.61 7.89
N SER A 79 -23.73 -22.29 8.06
CA SER A 79 -24.41 -21.39 7.12
C SER A 79 -23.74 -20.02 7.01
N ILE A 80 -24.13 -19.24 6.00
CA ILE A 80 -23.70 -17.85 5.82
C ILE A 80 -24.23 -16.96 6.96
N ASP A 81 -25.43 -17.23 7.46
CA ASP A 81 -26.05 -16.47 8.54
C ASP A 81 -25.24 -16.63 9.84
N ASP A 82 -24.80 -17.86 10.16
CA ASP A 82 -23.95 -18.12 11.33
C ASP A 82 -22.61 -17.38 11.28
N LEU A 83 -22.05 -17.20 10.07
CA LEU A 83 -20.82 -16.43 9.86
C LEU A 83 -21.04 -14.94 10.13
N PHE A 84 -22.10 -14.33 9.60
CA PHE A 84 -22.37 -12.91 9.80
C PHE A 84 -22.69 -12.60 11.27
N ASP A 85 -23.46 -13.46 11.94
CA ASP A 85 -23.77 -13.33 13.36
C ASP A 85 -22.52 -13.32 14.25
N ASP A 86 -21.48 -14.10 13.91
CA ASP A 86 -20.21 -14.11 14.65
C ASP A 86 -19.38 -12.85 14.37
N LEU A 87 -19.30 -12.42 13.11
CA LEU A 87 -18.57 -11.20 12.72
C LEU A 87 -19.15 -9.95 13.39
N GLU A 88 -20.48 -9.83 13.47
CA GLU A 88 -21.15 -8.71 14.15
C GLU A 88 -20.88 -8.71 15.66
N LYS A 89 -20.76 -9.88 16.30
CA LYS A 89 -20.39 -10.00 17.72
C LYS A 89 -18.92 -9.61 17.96
N ARG A 90 -18.03 -9.89 17.02
CA ARG A 90 -16.59 -9.60 17.10
C ARG A 90 -16.22 -8.15 16.75
N SER A 91 -17.09 -7.45 16.01
CA SER A 91 -16.91 -6.05 15.61
C SER A 91 -17.31 -5.02 16.69
N GLN A 92 -17.88 -5.46 17.82
CA GLN A 92 -18.28 -4.60 18.95
C GLN A 92 -17.25 -4.66 20.09
#